data_AF-A0A0Q5NV45-F1
#
_entry.id   AF-A0A0Q5NV45-F1
#
_cell.length_a   1.000
_cell.length_b   1.000
_cell.length_c   1.000
_cell.angle_alpha   90.00
_cell.angle_beta   90.00
_cell.angle_gamma   90.00
#
_symmetry.space_group_name_H-M   'P 1'
#
loop_
_entity.id
_entity.type
_entity.pdbx_description
1 polymer ?
#
loop_
_entity_poly.entity_id
_entity_poly.type
_entity_poly.pdbx_seq_one_letter_code
_entity_poly.pdbx_strand_id
1 'polypeptide(L)'
;MRILEAAKIRFSQNSYDGVGVREIASDAKLDPAMVLRYFGSKESLFREIASQAFDVEALLHEGIDALPERAANLLMGEVDEEAWRSGYDPLRLLLASIGSVTAGPILSEYLHRDFIAPLVKAIGGREARERGALLAAQIVGFAVIRIVEDSNENAVPRRKRLKQLLAEVFDKLSRVD
;
A
#
# COMPACT_ATOMS: atom_id res chain seq x y z
N MET A 1 9.64 -9.78 12.74
CA MET A 1 9.51 -11.01 13.58
C MET A 1 9.10 -12.17 12.67
N ARG A 2 9.64 -13.39 12.80
CA ARG A 2 9.43 -14.48 11.80
C ARG A 2 7.98 -14.77 11.42
N ILE A 3 7.04 -14.77 12.38
CA ILE A 3 5.61 -14.99 12.08
C ILE A 3 5.05 -13.83 11.24
N LEU A 4 5.40 -12.59 11.59
CA LEU A 4 4.92 -11.41 10.87
C LEU A 4 5.45 -11.38 9.43
N GLU A 5 6.73 -11.71 9.22
CA GLU A 5 7.32 -11.80 7.87
C GLU A 5 6.63 -12.88 7.03
N ALA A 6 6.45 -14.08 7.58
CA ALA A 6 5.77 -15.17 6.88
C ALA A 6 4.31 -14.81 6.53
N ALA A 7 3.60 -14.19 7.47
CA ALA A 7 2.24 -13.75 7.27
C ALA A 7 2.11 -12.64 6.22
N LYS A 8 3.02 -11.64 6.23
CA LYS A 8 3.10 -10.58 5.23
C LYS A 8 3.18 -11.16 3.81
N ILE A 9 4.11 -12.09 3.59
CA ILE A 9 4.29 -12.75 2.29
C ILE A 9 3.03 -13.52 1.89
N ARG A 10 2.48 -14.36 2.79
CA ARG A 10 1.29 -15.17 2.50
C ARG A 10 0.07 -14.33 2.15
N PHE A 11 -0.22 -13.29 2.93
CA PHE A 11 -1.37 -12.41 2.70
C PHE A 11 -1.20 -11.48 1.49
N SER A 12 0.02 -11.21 1.03
CA SER A 12 0.26 -10.51 -0.25
C SER A 12 0.11 -11.43 -1.46
N GLN A 13 0.28 -12.74 -1.30
CA GLN A 13 0.17 -13.72 -2.40
C GLN A 13 -1.23 -14.35 -2.51
N ASN A 14 -1.96 -14.41 -1.40
CA ASN A 14 -3.26 -15.05 -1.30
C ASN A 14 -4.21 -14.15 -0.51
N SER A 15 -5.51 -14.26 -0.78
CA SER A 15 -6.51 -13.52 -0.01
C SER A 15 -6.44 -13.87 1.47
N TYR A 16 -6.87 -12.94 2.33
CA TYR A 16 -7.02 -13.19 3.76
C TYR A 16 -7.72 -14.54 4.00
N ASP A 17 -8.83 -14.80 3.33
CA ASP A 17 -9.62 -16.03 3.52
C ASP A 17 -8.88 -17.30 3.07
N GLY A 18 -7.96 -17.20 2.11
CA GLY A 18 -7.17 -18.32 1.60
C GLY A 18 -5.96 -18.72 2.43
N VAL A 19 -5.58 -17.93 3.45
CA VAL A 19 -4.36 -18.20 4.25
C VAL A 19 -4.68 -18.88 5.58
N GLY A 20 -4.02 -20.00 5.89
CA GLY A 20 -4.13 -20.70 7.17
C GLY A 20 -3.08 -20.30 8.21
N VAL A 21 -3.46 -20.26 9.50
CA VAL A 21 -2.51 -20.02 10.61
C VAL A 21 -1.41 -21.09 10.68
N ARG A 22 -1.74 -22.34 10.35
CA ARG A 22 -0.77 -23.45 10.31
C ARG A 22 0.27 -23.27 9.20
N GLU A 23 -0.14 -22.73 8.05
CA GLU A 23 0.77 -22.47 6.93
C GLU A 23 1.75 -21.35 7.27
N ILE A 24 1.24 -20.26 7.86
CA ILE A 24 2.08 -19.17 8.37
C ILE A 24 3.10 -19.69 9.37
N ALA A 25 2.67 -20.52 10.33
CA ALA A 25 3.57 -21.07 11.34
C ALA A 25 4.63 -22.01 10.73
N SER A 26 4.23 -22.83 9.77
CA SER A 26 5.13 -23.71 9.01
C SER A 26 6.21 -22.90 8.29
N ASP A 27 5.83 -21.83 7.58
CA ASP A 27 6.78 -20.95 6.89
C ASP A 27 7.72 -20.23 7.87
N ALA A 28 7.20 -19.85 9.04
CA ALA A 28 7.99 -19.26 10.12
C ALA A 28 8.88 -20.29 10.86
N LYS A 29 8.75 -21.58 10.55
CA LYS A 29 9.40 -22.72 11.24
C LYS A 29 9.08 -22.75 12.74
N LEU A 30 7.81 -22.53 13.08
CA LEU A 30 7.30 -22.46 14.45
C LEU A 30 6.05 -23.33 14.62
N ASP A 31 5.74 -23.65 15.88
CA ASP A 31 4.48 -24.30 16.22
C ASP A 31 3.29 -23.35 15.98
N PRO A 32 2.16 -23.80 15.38
CA PRO A 32 0.96 -22.98 15.20
C PRO A 32 0.43 -22.32 16.47
N ALA A 33 0.62 -22.94 17.64
CA ALA A 33 0.27 -22.37 18.94
C ALA A 33 1.03 -21.05 19.22
N MET A 34 2.21 -20.86 18.63
CA MET A 34 2.95 -19.61 18.78
C MET A 34 2.26 -18.43 18.09
N VAL A 35 1.58 -18.65 16.96
CA VAL A 35 0.83 -17.58 16.28
C VAL A 35 -0.33 -17.12 17.16
N LEU A 36 -1.09 -18.06 17.72
CA LEU A 36 -2.19 -17.74 18.65
C LEU A 36 -1.68 -17.12 19.95
N ARG A 37 -0.53 -17.58 20.46
CA ARG A 37 0.07 -17.01 21.67
C ARG A 37 0.53 -15.56 21.49
N TYR A 38 1.11 -15.21 20.34
CA TYR A 38 1.61 -13.85 20.10
C TYR A 38 0.54 -12.88 19.62
N PHE A 39 -0.41 -13.33 18.81
CA PHE A 39 -1.39 -12.46 18.17
C PHE A 39 -2.82 -12.67 18.64
N GLY A 40 -3.12 -13.75 19.37
CA GLY A 40 -4.47 -14.13 19.78
C GLY A 40 -5.28 -14.75 18.63
N SER A 41 -5.32 -14.10 17.48
CA SER A 41 -6.10 -14.55 16.31
C SER A 41 -5.42 -14.21 14.98
N LYS A 42 -5.89 -14.86 13.90
CA LYS A 42 -5.50 -14.53 12.52
C LYS A 42 -5.91 -13.10 12.15
N GLU A 43 -7.08 -12.65 12.62
CA GLU A 43 -7.55 -11.28 12.39
C GLU A 43 -6.62 -10.25 13.05
N SER A 44 -6.25 -10.46 14.31
CA SER A 44 -5.33 -9.60 15.06
C SER A 44 -3.93 -9.57 14.41
N LEU A 45 -3.43 -10.71 13.95
CA LEU A 45 -2.21 -10.77 13.13
C LEU A 45 -2.35 -9.96 11.84
N PHE A 46 -3.48 -10.06 11.15
CA PHE A 46 -3.73 -9.30 9.93
C PHE A 46 -3.83 -7.78 10.21
N ARG A 47 -4.44 -7.37 11.32
CA ARG A 47 -4.48 -5.95 11.76
C ARG A 47 -3.08 -5.39 11.97
N GLU A 48 -2.19 -6.14 12.61
CA GLU A 48 -0.79 -5.74 12.81
C GLU A 48 -0.05 -5.54 11.48
N ILE A 49 -0.38 -6.32 10.46
CA ILE A 49 0.19 -6.16 9.12
C ILE A 49 -0.42 -4.94 8.42
N ALA A 50 -1.76 -4.82 8.45
CA ALA A 50 -2.49 -3.74 7.81
C ALA A 50 -2.14 -2.36 8.40
N SER A 51 -1.82 -2.29 9.70
CA SER A 51 -1.37 -1.04 10.35
C SER A 51 -0.02 -0.53 9.87
N GLN A 52 0.73 -1.33 9.12
CA GLN A 52 2.03 -0.98 8.55
C GLN A 52 1.97 -0.91 7.02
N ALA A 53 0.78 -1.05 6.41
CA ALA A 53 0.61 -1.20 4.98
C ALA A 53 0.56 0.15 4.22
N PHE A 54 0.02 1.20 4.84
CA PHE A 54 -0.37 2.41 4.12
C PHE A 54 0.29 3.69 4.61
N ASP A 55 1.53 3.61 5.10
CA ASP A 55 2.27 4.76 5.64
C ASP A 55 2.57 5.82 4.56
N VAL A 56 1.76 6.89 4.56
CA VAL A 56 1.95 8.05 3.67
C VAL A 56 2.86 9.11 4.27
N GLU A 57 3.25 9.01 5.54
CA GLU A 57 4.15 10.00 6.16
C GLU A 57 5.50 9.99 5.47
N ALA A 58 5.99 8.82 5.08
CA ALA A 58 7.18 8.69 4.24
C ALA A 58 7.06 9.50 2.94
N LEU A 59 5.87 9.62 2.35
CA LEU A 59 5.61 10.40 1.13
C LEU A 59 5.44 11.91 1.41
N LEU A 60 5.05 12.28 2.62
CA LEU A 60 4.83 13.67 3.05
C LEU A 60 6.00 14.28 3.84
N HIS A 61 7.05 13.53 4.17
CA HIS A 61 8.10 13.97 5.09
C HIS A 61 8.85 15.25 4.66
N GLU A 62 8.96 15.51 3.35
CA GLU A 62 9.57 16.72 2.78
C GLU A 62 8.55 17.87 2.57
N GLY A 63 7.31 17.69 3.03
CA GLY A 63 6.21 18.64 2.86
C GLY A 63 5.38 18.40 1.60
N ILE A 64 4.26 19.12 1.53
CA ILE A 64 3.26 18.95 0.47
C ILE A 64 3.79 19.36 -0.92
N ASP A 65 4.72 20.30 -1.00
CA ASP A 65 5.33 20.74 -2.26
C ASP A 65 6.19 19.67 -2.95
N ALA A 66 6.76 18.74 -2.17
CA ALA A 66 7.55 17.63 -2.70
C ALA A 66 6.66 16.43 -3.11
N LEU A 67 5.40 16.40 -2.68
CA LEU A 67 4.49 15.28 -2.92
C LEU A 67 4.35 14.92 -4.41
N PRO A 68 4.16 15.87 -5.35
CA PRO A 68 3.97 15.52 -6.76
C PRO A 68 5.15 14.73 -7.36
N GLU A 69 6.37 15.20 -7.12
CA GLU A 69 7.57 14.56 -7.67
C GLU A 69 7.83 13.21 -6.98
N ARG A 70 7.68 13.14 -5.66
CA ARG A 70 7.93 11.90 -4.90
C ARG A 70 6.90 10.82 -5.21
N ALA A 71 5.63 11.18 -5.36
CA ALA A 71 4.59 10.25 -5.77
C ALA A 71 4.83 9.74 -7.19
N ALA A 72 5.27 10.61 -8.12
CA ALA A 72 5.65 10.18 -9.45
C ALA A 72 6.87 9.23 -9.43
N ASN A 73 7.91 9.52 -8.65
CA ASN A 73 9.09 8.64 -8.49
C ASN A 73 8.69 7.26 -7.96
N LEU A 74 7.86 7.23 -6.91
CA LEU A 74 7.32 6.02 -6.30
C LEU A 74 6.64 5.13 -7.35
N LEU A 75 5.72 5.72 -8.14
CA LEU A 75 4.94 5.01 -9.15
C LEU A 75 5.75 4.57 -10.37
N MET A 76 6.87 5.23 -10.64
CA MET A 76 7.79 4.85 -11.72
C MET A 76 8.75 3.73 -11.33
N GLY A 77 8.68 3.23 -10.09
CA GLY A 77 9.58 2.20 -9.58
C GLY A 77 11.00 2.71 -9.39
N GLU A 78 11.18 4.02 -9.18
CA GLU A 78 12.47 4.64 -8.82
C GLU A 78 12.73 4.56 -7.30
N VAL A 79 11.91 3.79 -6.60
CA VAL A 79 12.02 3.50 -5.16
C VAL A 79 12.93 2.31 -4.90
N ASP A 80 13.45 2.31 -3.67
CA ASP A 80 14.49 1.43 -3.14
C ASP A 80 14.26 -0.06 -3.45
N GLU A 81 15.25 -0.69 -4.09
CA GLU A 81 15.25 -2.12 -4.44
C GLU A 81 15.09 -3.03 -3.19
N GLU A 82 15.46 -2.53 -2.01
CA GLU A 82 15.28 -3.18 -0.71
C GLU A 82 13.81 -3.55 -0.43
N ALA A 83 12.87 -2.65 -0.75
CA ALA A 83 11.44 -2.87 -0.53
C ALA A 83 10.89 -3.99 -1.42
N TRP A 84 11.36 -4.07 -2.66
CA TRP A 84 10.97 -5.11 -3.62
C TRP A 84 11.48 -6.50 -3.22
N ARG A 85 12.68 -6.58 -2.63
CA ARG A 85 13.29 -7.85 -2.16
C ARG A 85 12.56 -8.47 -0.97
N SER A 86 11.76 -7.71 -0.22
CA SER A 86 11.05 -8.19 0.97
C SER A 86 9.94 -9.22 0.66
N GLY A 87 9.46 -9.28 -0.59
CA GLY A 87 8.36 -10.15 -1.00
C GLY A 87 6.98 -9.72 -0.45
N TYR A 88 6.93 -8.65 0.33
CA TYR A 88 5.71 -8.02 0.83
C TYR A 88 5.38 -6.78 -0.01
N ASP A 89 4.14 -6.74 -0.50
CA ASP A 89 3.62 -5.61 -1.27
C ASP A 89 2.26 -5.21 -0.66
N PRO A 90 2.18 -4.03 -0.02
CA PRO A 90 0.93 -3.53 0.56
C PRO A 90 -0.21 -3.39 -0.46
N LEU A 91 0.10 -3.09 -1.72
CA LEU A 91 -0.92 -3.00 -2.75
C LEU A 91 -1.45 -4.38 -3.11
N ARG A 92 -0.59 -5.40 -3.17
CA ARG A 92 -1.06 -6.79 -3.35
C ARG A 92 -1.87 -7.28 -2.15
N LEU A 93 -1.46 -6.93 -0.93
CA LEU A 93 -2.25 -7.21 0.28
C LEU A 93 -3.66 -6.63 0.17
N LEU A 94 -3.75 -5.35 -0.22
CA LEU A 94 -5.01 -4.66 -0.46
C LEU A 94 -5.85 -5.38 -1.52
N LEU A 95 -5.30 -5.58 -2.71
CA LEU A 95 -6.01 -6.19 -3.84
C LEU A 95 -6.47 -7.62 -3.54
N ALA A 96 -5.65 -8.42 -2.87
CA ALA A 96 -5.97 -9.81 -2.55
C ALA A 96 -7.10 -9.94 -1.53
N SER A 97 -7.26 -8.97 -0.62
CA SER A 97 -8.11 -9.13 0.57
C SER A 97 -9.23 -8.10 0.72
N ILE A 98 -9.31 -7.07 -0.14
CA ILE A 98 -10.33 -6.01 -0.03
C ILE A 98 -11.77 -6.53 -0.15
N GLY A 99 -11.99 -7.63 -0.88
CA GLY A 99 -13.30 -8.27 -1.02
C GLY A 99 -13.71 -9.18 0.15
N SER A 100 -12.84 -9.39 1.13
CA SER A 100 -13.13 -10.24 2.30
C SER A 100 -14.08 -9.54 3.26
N VAL A 101 -15.06 -10.26 3.79
CA VAL A 101 -15.98 -9.75 4.83
C VAL A 101 -15.23 -9.36 6.11
N THR A 102 -14.14 -10.07 6.42
CA THR A 102 -13.33 -9.82 7.63
C THR A 102 -12.22 -8.81 7.36
N ALA A 103 -11.42 -9.03 6.32
CA ALA A 103 -10.23 -8.21 6.05
C ALA A 103 -10.54 -6.91 5.29
N GLY A 104 -11.61 -6.86 4.49
CA GLY A 104 -12.00 -5.66 3.74
C GLY A 104 -12.25 -4.45 4.64
N PRO A 105 -13.06 -4.57 5.72
CA PRO A 105 -13.25 -3.49 6.69
C PRO A 105 -11.95 -3.04 7.37
N ILE A 106 -11.05 -3.98 7.69
CA ILE A 106 -9.74 -3.68 8.30
C ILE A 106 -8.88 -2.86 7.34
N LEU A 107 -8.76 -3.30 6.09
CA LEU A 107 -7.98 -2.58 5.07
C LEU A 107 -8.58 -1.20 4.79
N SER A 108 -9.91 -1.10 4.73
CA SER A 108 -10.61 0.17 4.56
C SER A 108 -10.31 1.13 5.72
N GLU A 109 -10.34 0.65 6.96
CA GLU A 109 -10.01 1.44 8.15
C GLU A 109 -8.60 2.03 8.04
N TYR A 110 -7.58 1.19 7.81
CA TYR A 110 -6.19 1.64 7.72
C TYR A 110 -5.92 2.50 6.48
N LEU A 111 -6.50 2.18 5.32
CA LEU A 111 -6.36 3.00 4.12
C LEU A 111 -6.94 4.42 4.35
N HIS A 112 -8.09 4.53 5.01
CA HIS A 112 -8.65 5.83 5.33
C HIS A 112 -7.79 6.57 6.36
N ARG A 113 -7.40 5.90 7.43
CA ARG A 113 -6.71 6.50 8.58
C ARG A 113 -5.27 6.91 8.28
N ASP A 114 -4.52 6.04 7.61
CA ASP A 114 -3.06 6.18 7.49
C ASP A 114 -2.63 6.71 6.11
N PHE A 115 -3.53 6.72 5.12
CA PHE A 115 -3.23 7.20 3.77
C PHE A 115 -4.10 8.37 3.34
N ILE A 116 -5.42 8.21 3.33
CA ILE A 116 -6.33 9.25 2.80
C ILE A 116 -6.39 10.45 3.76
N ALA A 117 -6.62 10.23 5.05
CA ALA A 117 -6.78 11.32 6.02
C ALA A 117 -5.52 12.20 6.16
N PRO A 118 -4.28 11.66 6.19
CA PRO A 118 -3.08 12.49 6.22
C PRO A 118 -2.87 13.27 4.92
N LEU A 119 -3.20 12.70 3.75
CA LEU A 119 -3.18 13.43 2.48
C LEU A 119 -4.15 14.62 2.51
N VAL A 120 -5.40 14.39 2.92
CA VAL A 120 -6.42 15.45 3.06
C VAL A 120 -5.93 16.55 4.01
N LYS A 121 -5.32 16.17 5.14
CA LYS A 121 -4.77 17.11 6.12
C LYS A 121 -3.61 17.92 5.56
N ALA A 122 -2.69 17.28 4.84
CA ALA A 122 -1.52 17.93 4.26
C ALA A 122 -1.88 18.88 3.10
N ILE A 123 -2.86 18.50 2.29
CA ILE A 123 -3.38 19.30 1.17
C ILE A 123 -4.10 20.55 1.69
N GLY A 124 -4.98 20.42 2.69
CA GLY A 124 -5.67 21.54 3.31
C GLY A 124 -6.51 22.42 2.37
N GLY A 125 -6.97 23.57 2.86
CA GLY A 125 -7.72 24.56 2.07
C GLY A 125 -9.11 24.10 1.59
N ARG A 126 -9.63 24.77 0.55
CA ARG A 126 -10.95 24.49 -0.06
C ARG A 126 -10.99 23.05 -0.58
N GLU A 127 -12.09 22.32 -0.50
CA GLU A 127 -12.22 20.98 -1.16
C GLU A 127 -11.08 19.97 -0.83
N ALA A 128 -10.42 20.12 0.33
CA ALA A 128 -9.26 19.29 0.69
C ALA A 128 -9.61 17.79 0.71
N ARG A 129 -10.85 17.47 1.11
CA ARG A 129 -11.35 16.11 1.19
C ARG A 129 -11.48 15.49 -0.20
N GLU A 130 -12.09 16.20 -1.13
CA GLU A 130 -12.30 15.78 -2.51
C GLU A 130 -10.96 15.64 -3.22
N ARG A 131 -10.08 16.64 -3.09
CA ARG A 131 -8.75 16.60 -3.71
C ARG A 131 -7.85 15.50 -3.14
N GLY A 132 -7.85 15.32 -1.81
CA GLY A 132 -7.09 14.24 -1.18
C GLY A 132 -7.59 12.86 -1.57
N ALA A 133 -8.92 12.67 -1.68
CA ALA A 133 -9.50 11.44 -2.19
C ALA A 133 -9.12 11.18 -3.66
N LEU A 134 -9.16 12.20 -4.52
CA LEU A 134 -8.74 12.10 -5.91
C LEU A 134 -7.25 11.77 -6.04
N LEU A 135 -6.40 12.41 -5.24
CA LEU A 135 -4.96 12.14 -5.24
C LEU A 135 -4.67 10.69 -4.82
N ALA A 136 -5.31 10.23 -3.74
CA ALA A 136 -5.22 8.84 -3.31
C ALA A 136 -5.69 7.86 -4.40
N ALA A 137 -6.82 8.15 -5.05
CA ALA A 137 -7.36 7.34 -6.14
C ALA A 137 -6.40 7.26 -7.34
N GLN A 138 -5.73 8.36 -7.70
CA GLN A 138 -4.75 8.37 -8.78
C GLN A 138 -3.50 7.57 -8.42
N ILE A 139 -2.97 7.72 -7.20
CA ILE A 139 -1.80 6.96 -6.74
C ILE A 139 -2.11 5.46 -6.73
N VAL A 140 -3.20 5.05 -6.08
CA VAL A 140 -3.60 3.64 -6.00
C VAL A 140 -3.94 3.09 -7.38
N GLY A 141 -4.75 3.79 -8.17
CA GLY A 141 -5.17 3.35 -9.50
C GLY A 141 -3.98 3.16 -10.45
N PHE A 142 -3.03 4.10 -10.46
CA PHE A 142 -1.84 3.96 -11.29
C PHE A 142 -0.95 2.80 -10.82
N ALA A 143 -0.75 2.64 -9.51
CA ALA A 143 0.02 1.53 -8.97
C ALA A 143 -0.59 0.17 -9.33
N VAL A 144 -1.92 0.06 -9.35
CA VAL A 144 -2.64 -1.15 -9.82
C VAL A 144 -2.35 -1.42 -11.30
N ILE A 145 -2.45 -0.40 -12.15
CA ILE A 145 -2.15 -0.54 -13.59
C ILE A 145 -0.70 -1.02 -13.79
N ARG A 146 0.25 -0.50 -13.02
CA ARG A 146 1.66 -0.93 -13.09
C ARG A 146 1.86 -2.39 -12.73
N ILE A 147 1.18 -2.91 -11.72
CA ILE A 147 1.24 -4.35 -11.38
C ILE A 147 0.75 -5.21 -12.56
N VAL A 148 -0.33 -4.79 -13.21
CA VAL A 148 -0.88 -5.50 -14.38
C VAL A 148 0.06 -5.41 -15.58
N GLU A 149 0.67 -4.24 -15.84
CA GLU A 149 1.60 -4.03 -16.94
C GLU A 149 2.96 -4.69 -16.74
N ASP A 150 3.52 -4.71 -15.54
CA ASP A 150 4.82 -5.36 -15.26
C ASP A 150 4.75 -6.89 -15.43
N SER A 151 3.54 -7.47 -15.45
CA SER A 151 3.30 -8.87 -15.82
C SER A 151 3.39 -9.10 -17.35
N ASN A 152 3.57 -8.04 -18.15
CA ASN A 152 3.64 -8.06 -19.61
C ASN A 152 5.02 -7.56 -20.08
N GLU A 153 5.79 -8.40 -20.76
CA GLU A 153 7.21 -8.21 -21.17
C GLU A 153 7.50 -6.98 -22.07
N ASN A 154 6.48 -6.18 -22.43
CA ASN A 154 6.57 -5.08 -23.40
C ASN A 154 6.50 -3.67 -22.77
N ALA A 155 7.20 -3.43 -21.65
CA ALA A 155 7.21 -2.10 -21.03
C ALA A 155 8.04 -1.08 -21.86
N VAL A 156 7.35 -0.08 -22.42
CA VAL A 156 7.87 0.91 -23.36
C VAL A 156 8.80 1.97 -22.68
N PRO A 157 9.80 2.54 -23.39
CA PRO A 157 10.64 3.68 -22.97
C PRO A 157 9.95 5.02 -22.58
N ARG A 158 8.63 5.03 -22.31
CA ARG A 158 7.80 6.23 -22.01
C ARG A 158 7.96 6.81 -20.60
N ARG A 159 8.91 6.31 -19.81
CA ARG A 159 9.05 6.61 -18.37
C ARG A 159 9.14 8.10 -18.05
N LYS A 160 9.93 8.88 -18.80
CA LYS A 160 10.16 10.31 -18.50
C LYS A 160 8.92 11.20 -18.73
N ARG A 161 8.22 11.05 -19.86
CA ARG A 161 7.03 11.88 -20.15
C ARG A 161 5.87 11.50 -19.24
N LEU A 162 5.70 10.20 -18.94
CA LEU A 162 4.66 9.74 -18.02
C LEU A 162 4.88 10.27 -16.61
N LYS A 163 6.12 10.22 -16.12
CA LYS A 163 6.52 10.83 -14.84
C LYS A 163 6.17 12.32 -14.76
N GLN A 164 6.46 13.09 -15.81
CA GLN A 164 6.09 14.51 -15.88
C GLN A 164 4.57 14.71 -15.81
N LEU A 165 3.79 13.95 -16.58
CA LEU A 165 2.33 14.05 -16.56
C LEU A 165 1.74 13.69 -15.18
N LEU A 166 2.29 12.69 -14.50
CA LEU A 166 1.88 12.33 -13.14
C LEU A 166 2.16 13.49 -12.16
N ALA A 167 3.37 14.06 -12.21
CA ALA A 167 3.72 15.20 -11.38
C ALA A 167 2.81 16.40 -11.63
N GLU A 168 2.49 16.73 -12.90
CA GLU A 168 1.55 17.80 -13.25
C GLU A 168 0.14 17.56 -12.70
N VAL A 169 -0.36 16.32 -12.75
CA VAL A 169 -1.67 15.96 -12.17
C VAL A 169 -1.65 16.08 -10.65
N PHE A 170 -0.60 15.60 -10.00
CA PHE A 170 -0.46 15.67 -8.55
C PHE A 170 -0.27 17.09 -8.04
N ASP A 171 0.44 17.94 -8.77
CA ASP A 171 0.59 19.37 -8.45
C ASP A 171 -0.77 20.08 -8.42
N LYS A 172 -1.59 19.87 -9.46
CA LYS A 172 -2.95 20.42 -9.54
C LYS A 172 -3.87 19.99 -8.41
N LEU A 173 -3.70 18.76 -7.90
CA LEU A 173 -4.53 18.22 -6.82
C LEU A 173 -4.02 18.61 -5.43
N SER A 174 -2.73 18.88 -5.28
CA SER A 174 -2.12 19.20 -3.99
C SER A 174 -2.14 20.69 -3.67
N ARG A 175 -2.26 21.57 -4.66
CA ARG A 175 -2.29 23.02 -4.49
C ARG A 175 -3.71 23.59 -4.48
N VAL A 176 -3.84 24.76 -3.85
CA VAL A 176 -5.03 25.61 -3.87
C VAL A 176 -4.66 26.87 -4.65
N ASP A 177 -5.44 27.22 -5.67
CA ASP A 177 -5.37 28.54 -6.31
C ASP A 177 -5.77 29.66 -5.35
#